data_AF-A0AAU4H545-F1
#
_entry.id   AF-A0AAU4H545-F1
#
_cell.length_a   1.000
_cell.length_b   1.000
_cell.length_c   1.000
_cell.angle_alpha   90.00
_cell.angle_beta   90.00
_cell.angle_gamma   90.00
#
_symmetry.space_group_name_H-M   'P 1'
#
loop_
_entity.id
_entity.type
_entity.pdbx_description
1 polymer ?
#
loop_
_entity_poly.entity_id
_entity_poly.type
_entity_poly.pdbx_seq_one_letter_code
_entity_poly.pdbx_strand_id
1 'polypeptide(L)'
;MNRLTARGGAVAAVAGLALTLAAALPAQAADSTVTESQWLTDVAAVTGPAQTYIDSRAAANTSGTKQAIVLDIDNTSLETYFEGGITVPATPPVLALAQDAHAKGISVFFVSARSNLFNAVTKSNLKTVGYTVDGLYARTVAQLLTESIADFKTSQRKAIEANGYDIIANIGNNTTDLSGGYADTTYKLPDYDGLLD
;
A
#
# COMPACT_ATOMS: atom_id res chain seq x y z
N MET A 1 70.98 24.84 -31.48
CA MET A 1 71.26 23.57 -32.19
C MET A 1 70.22 22.55 -31.78
N ASN A 2 69.73 21.80 -32.77
CA ASN A 2 68.84 20.63 -32.74
C ASN A 2 67.32 20.78 -32.47
N ARG A 3 66.62 20.63 -33.61
CA ARG A 3 65.23 20.18 -33.83
C ARG A 3 64.88 18.92 -33.03
N LEU A 4 63.59 18.74 -32.74
CA LEU A 4 62.79 17.60 -33.21
C LEU A 4 61.29 17.78 -32.89
N THR A 5 60.50 17.75 -33.95
CA THR A 5 59.04 17.57 -33.97
C THR A 5 58.64 16.16 -33.54
N ALA A 6 57.54 16.02 -32.80
CA ALA A 6 56.76 14.78 -32.79
C ALA A 6 55.26 15.08 -32.64
N ARG A 7 54.52 14.71 -33.68
CA ARG A 7 53.07 14.52 -33.68
C ARG A 7 52.76 13.19 -32.98
N GLY A 8 51.74 13.18 -32.14
CA GLY A 8 50.99 12.01 -31.67
C GLY A 8 49.76 12.58 -30.99
N GLY A 9 48.51 12.24 -31.29
CA GLY A 9 47.92 11.02 -31.82
C GLY A 9 46.56 11.02 -31.12
N ALA A 10 45.49 11.37 -31.85
CA ALA A 10 44.16 11.47 -31.26
C ALA A 10 43.71 10.07 -30.79
N VAL A 11 43.51 9.90 -29.49
CA VAL A 11 42.93 8.69 -28.92
C VAL A 11 41.41 8.81 -29.10
N ALA A 12 40.86 8.03 -30.01
CA ALA A 12 39.42 7.83 -30.11
C ALA A 12 38.95 7.05 -28.87
N ALA A 13 38.14 7.69 -28.02
CA ALA A 13 37.46 7.02 -26.92
C ALA A 13 36.31 6.18 -27.50
N VAL A 14 36.47 4.86 -27.51
CA VAL A 14 35.37 3.93 -27.76
C VAL A 14 34.56 3.84 -26.47
N ALA A 15 33.41 4.52 -26.42
CA ALA A 15 32.46 4.36 -25.33
C ALA A 15 31.88 2.94 -25.39
N GLY A 16 32.31 2.08 -24.47
CA GLY A 16 31.73 0.75 -24.29
C GLY A 16 30.32 0.87 -23.72
N LEU A 17 29.33 0.36 -24.45
CA LEU A 17 28.03 0.03 -23.85
C LEU A 17 28.26 -1.15 -22.89
N ALA A 18 28.29 -0.87 -21.60
CA ALA A 18 28.12 -1.91 -20.58
C ALA A 18 26.63 -2.26 -20.52
N LEU A 19 26.23 -3.34 -21.21
CA LEU A 19 24.97 -4.02 -20.90
C LEU A 19 25.16 -4.72 -19.55
N THR A 20 24.69 -4.10 -18.48
CA THR A 20 24.50 -4.80 -17.21
C THR A 20 23.34 -5.77 -17.39
N LEU A 21 23.63 -7.06 -17.59
CA LEU A 21 22.67 -8.12 -17.30
C LEU A 21 22.39 -8.07 -15.79
N ALA A 22 21.27 -7.47 -15.40
CA ALA A 22 20.70 -7.73 -14.08
C ALA A 22 20.34 -9.21 -14.05
N ALA A 23 21.15 -10.02 -13.36
CA ALA A 23 20.76 -11.39 -13.04
C ALA A 23 19.45 -11.30 -12.24
N ALA A 24 18.38 -11.89 -12.77
CA ALA A 24 17.17 -12.09 -11.99
C ALA A 24 17.56 -12.95 -10.79
N LEU A 25 17.48 -12.37 -9.59
CA LEU A 25 17.60 -13.14 -8.36
C LEU A 25 16.51 -14.23 -8.40
N PRO A 26 16.81 -15.46 -7.95
CA PRO A 26 15.76 -16.47 -7.83
C PRO A 26 14.67 -15.92 -6.91
N ALA A 27 13.40 -16.09 -7.30
CA ALA A 27 12.27 -15.82 -6.43
C ALA A 27 12.49 -16.64 -5.15
N GLN A 28 12.74 -15.94 -4.04
CA GLN A 28 12.86 -16.55 -2.73
C GLN A 28 11.52 -17.26 -2.47
N ALA A 29 11.54 -18.55 -2.17
CA ALA A 29 10.32 -19.25 -1.79
C ALA A 29 9.79 -18.60 -0.50
N ALA A 30 8.53 -18.15 -0.52
CA ALA A 30 7.85 -17.57 0.63
C ALA A 30 8.07 -18.44 1.88
N ASP A 31 8.67 -17.85 2.92
CA ASP A 31 9.06 -18.58 4.12
C ASP A 31 7.81 -18.88 4.97
N SER A 32 7.34 -20.13 4.93
CA SER A 32 6.15 -20.61 5.67
C SER A 32 6.25 -20.54 7.21
N THR A 33 7.33 -19.96 7.75
CA THR A 33 7.63 -19.90 9.19
C THR A 33 7.33 -18.55 9.85
N VAL A 34 6.78 -17.59 9.11
CA VAL A 34 6.41 -16.27 9.67
C VAL A 34 5.37 -16.44 10.77
N THR A 35 5.69 -15.90 11.95
CA THR A 35 4.75 -15.83 13.08
C THR A 35 3.96 -14.54 13.03
N GLU A 36 2.76 -14.54 13.62
CA GLU A 36 1.93 -13.34 13.76
C GLU A 36 2.69 -12.20 14.47
N SER A 37 3.40 -12.51 15.56
CA SER A 37 4.20 -11.50 16.29
C SER A 37 5.31 -10.90 15.44
N GLN A 38 5.93 -11.68 14.55
CA GLN A 38 6.93 -11.18 13.60
C GLN A 38 6.26 -10.25 12.58
N TRP A 39 5.14 -10.69 12.00
CA TRP A 39 4.36 -9.87 11.06
C TRP A 39 3.88 -8.56 11.67
N LEU A 40 3.38 -8.57 12.90
CA LEU A 40 2.98 -7.36 13.60
C LEU A 40 4.14 -6.38 13.85
N THR A 41 5.33 -6.91 14.14
CA THR A 41 6.54 -6.08 14.28
C THR A 41 6.92 -5.42 12.96
N ASP A 42 6.85 -6.17 11.87
CA ASP A 42 7.19 -5.66 10.53
C ASP A 42 6.13 -4.67 10.01
N VAL A 43 4.85 -4.93 10.27
CA VAL A 43 3.76 -3.97 10.01
C VAL A 43 3.99 -2.68 10.78
N ALA A 44 4.35 -2.76 12.08
CA ALA A 44 4.62 -1.57 12.90
C ALA A 44 5.78 -0.72 12.34
N ALA A 45 6.80 -1.36 11.78
CA ALA A 45 7.93 -0.70 11.15
C ALA A 45 7.53 0.12 9.90
N VAL A 46 6.48 -0.30 9.19
CA VAL A 46 5.92 0.44 8.04
C VAL A 46 4.93 1.52 8.48
N THR A 47 4.09 1.24 9.48
CA THR A 47 3.08 2.20 9.94
C THR A 47 3.70 3.40 10.68
N GLY A 48 4.88 3.28 11.28
CA GLY A 48 5.58 4.41 11.91
C GLY A 48 5.88 5.56 10.95
N PRO A 49 6.60 5.32 9.83
CA PRO A 49 6.78 6.30 8.77
C PRO A 49 5.45 6.80 8.15
N ALA A 50 4.45 5.93 8.00
CA ALA A 50 3.14 6.31 7.50
C ALA A 50 2.43 7.30 8.42
N GLN A 51 2.44 7.03 9.73
CA GLN A 51 1.89 7.92 10.75
C GLN A 51 2.56 9.29 10.70
N THR A 52 3.89 9.33 10.63
CA THR A 52 4.66 10.58 10.56
C THR A 52 4.24 11.42 9.34
N TYR A 53 4.05 10.78 8.19
CA TYR A 53 3.61 11.47 6.98
C TYR A 53 2.16 11.98 7.12
N ILE A 54 1.24 11.14 7.59
CA ILE A 54 -0.17 11.50 7.82
C ILE A 54 -0.28 12.69 8.78
N ASP A 55 0.48 12.68 9.87
CA ASP A 55 0.54 13.79 10.84
C ASP A 55 1.00 15.10 10.18
N SER A 56 2.02 15.01 9.32
CA SER A 56 2.52 16.18 8.59
C SER A 56 1.48 16.74 7.61
N ARG A 57 0.72 15.87 6.93
CA ARG A 57 -0.35 16.28 6.00
C ARG A 57 -1.54 16.87 6.73
N ALA A 58 -1.90 16.31 7.89
CA ALA A 58 -2.95 16.87 8.74
C ALA A 58 -2.56 18.25 9.27
N ALA A 59 -1.34 18.41 9.78
CA ALA A 59 -0.85 19.70 10.31
C ALA A 59 -0.77 20.79 9.23
N ALA A 60 -0.46 20.41 7.98
CA ALA A 60 -0.38 21.33 6.85
C ALA A 60 -1.76 21.70 6.25
N ASN A 61 -2.84 21.01 6.63
CA ASN A 61 -4.17 21.17 6.04
C ASN A 61 -4.93 22.41 6.56
N THR A 62 -4.40 23.60 6.24
CA THR A 62 -5.01 24.89 6.63
C THR A 62 -6.18 25.30 5.75
N SER A 63 -6.32 24.72 4.55
CA SER A 63 -7.39 25.01 3.59
C SER A 63 -8.69 24.25 3.87
N GLY A 64 -8.69 23.29 4.80
CA GLY A 64 -9.86 22.44 5.07
C GLY A 64 -10.15 21.46 3.92
N THR A 65 -9.12 21.04 3.18
CA THR A 65 -9.26 20.00 2.16
C THR A 65 -9.75 18.72 2.82
N LYS A 66 -10.69 18.02 2.20
CA LYS A 66 -11.13 16.71 2.70
C LYS A 66 -10.00 15.72 2.49
N GLN A 67 -9.31 15.33 3.54
CA GLN A 67 -8.25 14.32 3.45
C GLN A 67 -8.81 12.93 3.71
N ALA A 68 -8.18 11.92 3.11
CA ALA A 68 -8.51 10.53 3.31
C ALA A 68 -7.28 9.64 3.39
N ILE A 69 -7.39 8.54 4.15
CA ILE A 69 -6.55 7.36 3.98
C ILE A 69 -7.37 6.24 3.34
N VAL A 70 -6.71 5.40 2.56
CA VAL A 70 -7.27 4.18 1.98
C VAL A 70 -6.54 2.98 2.55
N LEU A 71 -7.31 2.01 3.03
CA LEU A 71 -6.82 0.77 3.61
C LEU A 71 -7.33 -0.43 2.81
N ASP A 72 -6.47 -1.40 2.53
CA ASP A 72 -6.92 -2.77 2.28
C ASP A 72 -7.42 -3.44 3.58
N ILE A 73 -8.12 -4.57 3.46
CA ILE A 73 -8.68 -5.32 4.59
C ILE A 73 -7.83 -6.53 4.96
N ASP A 74 -7.70 -7.51 4.06
CA ASP A 74 -7.20 -8.84 4.38
C ASP A 74 -5.68 -8.79 4.53
N ASN A 75 -5.14 -9.15 5.69
CA ASN A 75 -3.73 -9.02 6.05
C ASN A 75 -3.18 -7.59 5.96
N THR A 76 -4.09 -6.61 6.07
CA THR A 76 -3.79 -5.19 6.19
C THR A 76 -4.49 -4.62 7.42
N SER A 77 -5.82 -4.48 7.37
CA SER A 77 -6.61 -3.97 8.51
C SER A 77 -7.05 -5.08 9.45
N LEU A 78 -7.21 -6.31 8.95
CA LEU A 78 -7.61 -7.49 9.71
C LEU A 78 -6.57 -8.60 9.53
N GLU A 79 -6.32 -9.35 10.60
CA GLU A 79 -5.26 -10.37 10.70
C GLU A 79 -5.67 -11.71 10.07
N THR A 80 -6.24 -11.68 8.87
CA THR A 80 -7.02 -12.79 8.28
C THR A 80 -6.25 -14.07 7.98
N TYR A 81 -4.92 -14.00 7.86
CA TYR A 81 -4.05 -15.17 7.69
C TYR A 81 -3.78 -15.87 9.03
N PHE A 82 -3.62 -15.10 10.10
CA PHE A 82 -3.26 -15.61 11.42
C PHE A 82 -4.50 -15.98 12.24
N GLU A 83 -5.61 -15.27 12.00
CA GLU A 83 -6.80 -15.35 12.83
C GLU A 83 -8.04 -15.72 12.02
N GLY A 84 -8.84 -16.61 12.61
CA GLY A 84 -10.08 -17.12 12.02
C GLY A 84 -11.33 -16.67 12.76
N GLY A 85 -12.49 -17.07 12.23
CA GLY A 85 -13.79 -16.86 12.89
C GLY A 85 -14.60 -15.71 12.31
N ILE A 86 -15.72 -15.39 12.99
CA ILE A 86 -16.71 -14.41 12.51
C ILE A 86 -16.21 -12.97 12.73
N THR A 87 -15.40 -12.74 13.76
CA THR A 87 -14.78 -11.45 14.07
C THR A 87 -13.28 -11.66 14.10
N VAL A 88 -12.62 -11.31 13.00
CA VAL A 88 -11.17 -11.31 12.89
C VAL A 88 -10.62 -10.08 13.62
N PRO A 89 -9.60 -10.19 14.48
CA PRO A 89 -8.96 -9.04 15.11
C PRO A 89 -8.46 -8.00 14.12
N ALA A 90 -8.37 -6.75 14.58
CA ALA A 90 -7.71 -5.70 13.83
C ALA A 90 -6.20 -5.85 13.94
N THR A 91 -5.48 -5.53 12.88
CA THR A 91 -4.03 -5.34 12.90
C THR A 91 -3.69 -4.12 13.76
N PRO A 92 -3.15 -4.25 15.00
CA PRO A 92 -3.13 -3.16 15.96
C PRO A 92 -2.39 -1.90 15.50
N PRO A 93 -1.22 -1.97 14.82
CA PRO A 93 -0.56 -0.76 14.32
C PRO A 93 -1.38 -0.01 13.26
N VAL A 94 -2.10 -0.73 12.40
CA VAL A 94 -2.96 -0.14 11.37
C VAL A 94 -4.22 0.47 11.99
N LEU A 95 -4.80 -0.19 12.98
CA LEU A 95 -5.94 0.34 13.73
C LEU A 95 -5.58 1.64 14.45
N ALA A 96 -4.44 1.67 15.16
CA ALA A 96 -3.98 2.87 15.86
C ALA A 96 -3.80 4.05 14.89
N LEU A 97 -3.17 3.80 13.73
CA LEU A 97 -3.00 4.81 12.68
C LEU A 97 -4.34 5.31 12.13
N ALA A 98 -5.29 4.41 11.87
CA ALA A 98 -6.59 4.79 11.34
C ALA A 98 -7.43 5.59 12.34
N GLN A 99 -7.40 5.21 13.62
CA GLN A 99 -8.09 5.93 14.70
C GLN A 99 -7.52 7.33 14.89
N ASP A 100 -6.20 7.45 14.88
CA ASP A 100 -5.52 8.74 14.98
C ASP A 100 -5.81 9.62 13.75
N ALA A 101 -5.74 9.09 12.53
CA ALA A 101 -6.12 9.82 11.33
C ALA A 101 -7.56 10.32 11.41
N HIS A 102 -8.49 9.47 11.84
CA HIS A 102 -9.89 9.85 12.02
C HIS A 102 -10.07 10.94 13.08
N ALA A 103 -9.34 10.86 14.20
CA ALA A 103 -9.35 11.90 15.24
C ALA A 103 -8.87 13.28 14.72
N LYS A 104 -8.04 13.29 13.66
CA LYS A 104 -7.59 14.50 12.96
C LYS A 104 -8.54 14.96 11.84
N GLY A 105 -9.70 14.32 11.69
CA GLY A 105 -10.69 14.66 10.67
C GLY A 105 -10.41 14.08 9.28
N ILE A 106 -9.48 13.13 9.18
CA ILE A 106 -9.18 12.41 7.94
C ILE A 106 -10.17 11.25 7.79
N SER A 107 -10.77 11.09 6.61
CA SER A 107 -11.69 9.98 6.35
C SER A 107 -10.95 8.65 6.14
N VAL A 108 -11.54 7.55 6.62
CA VAL A 108 -10.99 6.20 6.52
C VAL A 108 -11.83 5.37 5.55
N PHE A 109 -11.28 5.13 4.36
CA PHE A 109 -11.90 4.30 3.32
C PHE A 109 -11.26 2.93 3.24
N PHE A 110 -12.07 1.91 2.97
CA PHE A 110 -11.62 0.55 2.76
C PHE A 110 -11.87 0.12 1.32
N VAL A 111 -10.83 -0.38 0.64
CA VAL A 111 -10.92 -0.87 -0.75
C VAL A 111 -10.39 -2.30 -0.80
N SER A 112 -11.30 -3.27 -0.93
CA SER A 112 -10.98 -4.69 -0.75
C SER A 112 -11.36 -5.52 -1.97
N ALA A 113 -10.62 -6.61 -2.21
CA ALA A 113 -10.93 -7.61 -3.21
C ALA A 113 -12.11 -8.52 -2.82
N ARG A 114 -12.60 -8.44 -1.57
CA ARG A 114 -13.77 -9.19 -1.09
C ARG A 114 -15.00 -8.97 -1.97
N SER A 115 -15.91 -9.94 -1.96
CA SER A 115 -17.23 -9.78 -2.57
C SER A 115 -18.10 -8.84 -1.73
N ASN A 116 -18.80 -7.93 -2.41
CA ASN A 116 -19.76 -7.03 -1.76
C ASN A 116 -20.97 -7.75 -1.13
N LEU A 117 -21.20 -9.03 -1.47
CA LEU A 117 -22.18 -9.89 -0.79
C LEU A 117 -21.89 -10.01 0.72
N PHE A 118 -20.63 -9.82 1.12
CA PHE A 118 -20.19 -9.86 2.52
C PHE A 118 -20.03 -8.47 3.15
N ASN A 119 -20.52 -7.39 2.52
CA ASN A 119 -20.33 -6.03 3.03
C ASN A 119 -20.90 -5.83 4.44
N ALA A 120 -22.06 -6.41 4.74
CA ALA A 120 -22.66 -6.28 6.06
C ALA A 120 -21.78 -6.90 7.15
N VAL A 121 -21.27 -8.11 6.92
CA VAL A 121 -20.39 -8.82 7.85
C VAL A 121 -19.03 -8.14 7.95
N THR A 122 -18.42 -7.80 6.81
CA THR A 122 -17.13 -7.09 6.75
C THR A 122 -17.19 -5.76 7.51
N LYS A 123 -18.21 -4.94 7.23
CA LYS A 123 -18.40 -3.66 7.92
C LYS A 123 -18.69 -3.84 9.41
N SER A 124 -19.44 -4.88 9.78
CA SER A 124 -19.68 -5.21 11.19
C SER A 124 -18.37 -5.56 11.87
N ASN A 125 -17.54 -6.44 11.29
CA ASN A 125 -16.26 -6.82 11.86
C ASN A 125 -15.35 -5.59 12.06
N LEU A 126 -15.15 -4.77 11.03
CA LEU A 126 -14.30 -3.57 11.09
C LEU A 126 -14.72 -2.64 12.23
N LYS A 127 -16.03 -2.39 12.36
CA LYS A 127 -16.57 -1.55 13.44
C LYS A 127 -16.41 -2.19 14.81
N THR A 128 -16.67 -3.50 14.92
CA THR A 128 -16.54 -4.24 16.18
C THR A 128 -15.11 -4.19 16.72
N VAL A 129 -14.11 -4.24 15.85
CA VAL A 129 -12.69 -4.16 16.25
C VAL A 129 -12.16 -2.72 16.37
N GLY A 130 -13.01 -1.71 16.14
CA GLY A 130 -12.73 -0.32 16.50
C GLY A 130 -12.39 0.62 15.34
N TYR A 131 -12.55 0.21 14.09
CA TYR A 131 -12.40 1.12 12.95
C TYR A 131 -13.62 2.03 12.78
N THR A 132 -13.37 3.31 12.49
CA THR A 132 -14.34 4.13 11.76
C THR A 132 -14.33 3.73 10.28
N VAL A 133 -15.50 3.56 9.68
CA VAL A 133 -15.66 3.14 8.28
C VAL A 133 -16.46 4.20 7.53
N ASP A 134 -15.77 5.16 6.94
CA ASP A 134 -16.36 6.24 6.14
C ASP A 134 -16.81 5.75 4.76
N GLY A 135 -16.15 4.72 4.22
CA GLY A 135 -16.64 3.98 3.07
C GLY A 135 -15.99 2.60 2.94
N LEU A 136 -16.73 1.68 2.33
CA LEU A 136 -16.31 0.30 2.06
C LEU A 136 -16.62 -0.01 0.61
N TYR A 137 -15.57 -0.22 -0.18
CA TYR A 137 -15.63 -0.56 -1.59
C TYR A 137 -15.16 -2.01 -1.77
N ALA A 138 -16.08 -2.86 -2.19
CA ALA A 138 -15.88 -4.28 -2.41
C ALA A 138 -16.42 -4.67 -3.78
N ARG A 139 -15.96 -5.81 -4.32
CA ARG A 139 -16.22 -6.20 -5.71
C ARG A 139 -17.61 -6.80 -5.85
N THR A 140 -18.36 -6.36 -6.86
CA THR A 140 -19.59 -7.04 -7.29
C THR A 140 -19.27 -8.42 -7.88
N VAL A 141 -20.26 -9.31 -7.97
CA VAL A 141 -20.10 -10.61 -8.65
C VAL A 141 -19.61 -10.45 -10.10
N ALA A 142 -20.10 -9.43 -10.82
CA ALA A 142 -19.62 -9.14 -12.16
C ALA A 142 -18.13 -8.76 -12.16
N GLN A 143 -17.70 -7.83 -11.31
CA GLN A 143 -16.30 -7.40 -11.22
C GLN A 143 -15.36 -8.51 -10.78
N LEU A 144 -15.81 -9.45 -9.93
CA LEU A 144 -15.05 -10.66 -9.59
C LEU A 144 -14.68 -11.48 -10.83
N LEU A 145 -15.55 -11.49 -11.84
CA LEU A 145 -15.39 -12.27 -13.07
C LEU A 145 -14.70 -11.50 -14.21
N THR A 146 -14.80 -10.17 -14.23
CA THR A 146 -14.47 -9.37 -15.42
C THR A 146 -13.34 -8.36 -15.22
N GLU A 147 -12.96 -8.02 -13.99
CA GLU A 147 -12.02 -6.95 -13.68
C GLU A 147 -10.83 -7.49 -12.90
N SER A 148 -9.61 -7.01 -13.16
CA SER A 148 -8.46 -7.37 -12.31
C SER A 148 -8.59 -6.69 -10.93
N ILE A 149 -7.95 -7.25 -9.90
CA ILE A 149 -7.96 -6.63 -8.57
C ILE A 149 -7.32 -5.24 -8.62
N ALA A 150 -6.19 -5.10 -9.31
CA ALA A 150 -5.48 -3.82 -9.43
C ALA A 150 -6.33 -2.74 -10.13
N ASP A 151 -7.01 -3.09 -11.23
CA ASP A 151 -7.88 -2.15 -11.96
C ASP A 151 -9.06 -1.71 -11.10
N PHE A 152 -9.69 -2.67 -10.40
CA PHE A 152 -10.76 -2.37 -9.45
C PHE A 152 -10.28 -1.42 -8.36
N LYS A 153 -9.18 -1.74 -7.67
CA LYS A 153 -8.69 -0.91 -6.56
C LYS A 153 -8.28 0.49 -7.03
N THR A 154 -7.65 0.60 -8.19
CA THR A 154 -7.31 1.87 -8.83
C THR A 154 -8.56 2.69 -9.16
N SER A 155 -9.60 2.06 -9.72
CA SER A 155 -10.84 2.74 -10.06
C SER A 155 -11.58 3.26 -8.82
N GLN A 156 -11.52 2.54 -7.70
CA GLN A 156 -12.10 3.00 -6.44
C GLN A 156 -11.36 4.19 -5.84
N ARG A 157 -10.01 4.18 -5.83
CA ARG A 157 -9.24 5.37 -5.38
C ARG A 157 -9.53 6.59 -6.26
N LYS A 158 -9.57 6.42 -7.57
CA LYS A 158 -9.97 7.48 -8.50
C LYS A 158 -11.37 8.02 -8.20
N ALA A 159 -12.32 7.16 -7.86
CA ALA A 159 -13.66 7.57 -7.48
C ALA A 159 -13.69 8.34 -6.15
N ILE A 160 -12.85 7.97 -5.18
CA ILE A 160 -12.70 8.70 -3.92
C ILE A 160 -12.15 10.11 -4.18
N GLU A 161 -11.08 10.26 -4.97
CA GLU A 161 -10.56 11.58 -5.35
C GLU A 161 -11.59 12.42 -6.12
N ALA A 162 -12.32 11.80 -7.05
CA ALA A 162 -13.39 12.46 -7.79
C ALA A 162 -14.54 12.97 -6.89
N ASN A 163 -14.70 12.40 -5.70
CA ASN A 163 -15.64 12.89 -4.68
C ASN A 163 -15.07 14.04 -3.81
N GLY A 164 -13.92 14.59 -4.21
CA GLY A 164 -13.28 15.76 -3.59
C GLY A 164 -12.38 15.43 -2.41
N TYR A 165 -11.95 14.18 -2.27
CA TYR A 165 -10.97 13.78 -1.26
C TYR A 165 -9.53 13.87 -1.81
N ASP A 166 -8.62 14.28 -0.95
CA ASP A 166 -7.17 14.17 -1.13
C ASP A 166 -6.72 12.89 -0.41
N ILE A 167 -6.38 11.83 -1.16
CA ILE A 167 -5.93 10.56 -0.56
C ILE A 167 -4.47 10.72 -0.18
N ILE A 168 -4.22 11.02 1.10
CA ILE A 168 -2.87 11.32 1.59
C ILE A 168 -2.06 10.04 1.83
N ALA A 169 -2.69 8.90 2.06
CA ALA A 169 -1.96 7.64 2.21
C ALA A 169 -2.83 6.45 1.78
N ASN A 170 -2.23 5.52 1.04
CA ASN A 170 -2.84 4.24 0.68
C ASN A 170 -1.99 3.10 1.23
N ILE A 171 -2.57 2.25 2.08
CA ILE A 171 -1.88 1.20 2.83
C ILE A 171 -2.48 -0.16 2.49
N GLY A 172 -1.62 -1.11 2.15
CA GLY A 172 -2.01 -2.47 1.77
C GLY A 172 -0.83 -3.43 1.75
N ASN A 173 -1.10 -4.72 1.89
CA ASN A 173 -0.08 -5.76 1.90
C ASN A 173 0.17 -6.35 0.53
N ASN A 174 -0.67 -6.14 -0.48
CA ASN A 174 -0.44 -6.65 -1.83
C ASN A 174 -0.04 -5.52 -2.80
N THR A 175 0.76 -5.84 -3.82
CA THR A 175 1.13 -4.86 -4.87
C THR A 175 -0.08 -4.30 -5.63
N THR A 176 -1.15 -5.08 -5.78
CA THR A 176 -2.41 -4.65 -6.41
C THR A 176 -3.16 -3.59 -5.59
N ASP A 177 -2.87 -3.48 -4.28
CA ASP A 177 -3.44 -2.45 -3.42
C ASP A 177 -2.90 -1.08 -3.78
N LEU A 178 -1.65 -1.02 -4.24
CA LEU A 178 -0.85 0.21 -4.31
C LEU A 178 -0.59 0.70 -5.74
N SER A 179 -0.72 -0.19 -6.72
CA SER A 179 -0.50 0.14 -8.13
C SER A 179 -1.54 1.13 -8.68
N GLY A 180 -1.25 1.80 -9.80
CA GLY A 180 -2.23 2.66 -10.49
C GLY A 180 -2.43 4.09 -9.92
N GLY A 181 -1.80 4.46 -8.79
CA GLY A 181 -1.78 5.83 -8.27
C GLY A 181 -3.03 6.24 -7.47
N TYR A 182 -3.38 7.53 -7.54
CA TYR A 182 -4.51 8.17 -6.82
C TYR A 182 -4.33 8.15 -5.29
N ALA A 183 -3.11 8.44 -4.85
CA ALA A 183 -2.73 8.75 -3.48
C ALA A 183 -1.40 9.51 -3.50
N ASP A 184 -1.18 10.41 -2.52
CA ASP A 184 0.08 11.13 -2.36
C ASP A 184 1.27 10.17 -2.13
N THR A 185 1.05 9.13 -1.32
CA THR A 185 2.03 8.10 -1.02
C THR A 185 1.37 6.74 -0.77
N THR A 186 2.16 5.68 -0.93
CA THR A 186 1.76 4.31 -0.70
C THR A 186 2.65 3.65 0.34
N TYR A 187 2.06 2.78 1.16
CA TYR A 187 2.78 2.00 2.17
C TYR A 187 2.48 0.52 1.99
N LYS A 188 3.50 -0.22 1.54
CA LYS A 188 3.44 -1.67 1.36
C LYS A 188 3.73 -2.37 2.68
N LEU A 189 2.72 -3.04 3.22
CA LEU A 189 2.88 -3.94 4.36
C LEU A 189 3.56 -5.24 3.91
N PRO A 190 4.25 -5.95 4.82
CA PRO A 190 4.87 -7.23 4.53
C PRO A 190 3.83 -8.29 4.14
N ASP A 191 4.04 -8.94 2.99
CA ASP A 191 3.31 -10.12 2.52
C ASP A 191 4.19 -11.37 2.40
N TYR A 192 5.49 -11.24 2.68
CA TYR A 192 6.49 -12.31 2.63
C TYR A 192 6.47 -13.10 1.32
N ASP A 193 6.67 -12.37 0.20
CA ASP A 193 6.69 -12.93 -1.15
C ASP A 193 5.36 -13.62 -1.52
N GLY A 194 4.25 -13.04 -1.07
CA GLY A 194 2.89 -13.47 -1.37
C GLY A 194 2.34 -14.55 -0.44
N LEU A 195 3.01 -14.85 0.67
CA LEU A 195 2.46 -15.73 1.71
C LEU A 195 1.14 -15.21 2.29
N LEU A 196 1.00 -13.89 2.40
CA LEU A 196 -0.18 -13.22 2.97
C LEU A 196 -1.07 -12.56 1.91
N ASP A 197 -0.97 -12.98 0.64
CA ASP A 197 -1.80 -12.45 -0.46
C ASP A 197 -3.29 -12.84 -0.40
#